data_AF-C3ZZW8-F1
#
_entry.id   AF-C3ZZW8-F1
#
_cell.length_a   1.000
_cell.length_b   1.000
_cell.length_c   1.000
_cell.angle_alpha   90.00
_cell.angle_beta   90.00
_cell.angle_gamma   90.00
#
_symmetry.space_group_name_H-M   'P 1'
#
loop_
_entity.id
_entity.type
_entity.pdbx_description
1 polymer ?
#
loop_
_entity_poly.entity_id
_entity_poly.type
_entity_poly.pdbx_seq_one_letter_code
_entity_poly.pdbx_strand_id
1 'polypeptide(L)'
;PSTDPRAHPLASPELTAMILYSIRRIRKDRHLLMKGPKGIRGKLCQGEIQFLVLAANTKPLSRILHLCRLCEKLCIPYVFVRSRQALRWACG
;
A
#
# COMPACT_ATOMS: atom_id res chain seq x y z
N PRO A 1 -7.57 14.86 8.20
CA PRO A 1 -7.93 13.42 8.36
C PRO A 1 -7.04 12.81 9.44
N SER A 2 -7.63 12.29 10.52
CA SER A 2 -6.91 11.64 11.62
C SER A 2 -6.11 10.45 11.09
N THR A 3 -4.78 10.56 11.07
CA THR A 3 -3.87 9.44 10.80
C THR A 3 -3.64 8.67 12.10
N ASP A 4 -3.76 7.35 12.06
CA ASP A 4 -3.47 6.50 13.21
C ASP A 4 -1.94 6.47 13.45
N PRO A 5 -1.44 6.69 14.68
CA PRO A 5 -0.01 6.72 14.98
C PRO A 5 0.69 5.37 14.72
N ARG A 6 -0.07 4.27 14.61
CA ARG A 6 0.47 2.94 14.28
C ARG A 6 0.81 2.77 12.80
N ALA A 7 0.42 3.71 11.93
CA ALA A 7 0.73 3.68 10.51
C ALA A 7 2.11 4.28 10.23
N HIS A 8 3.15 3.46 10.38
CA HIS A 8 4.55 3.85 10.14
C HIS A 8 5.24 2.85 9.20
N PRO A 9 6.04 3.30 8.21
CA PRO A 9 6.42 4.69 7.91
C PRO A 9 5.37 5.43 7.05
N LEU A 10 5.11 6.70 7.38
CA LEU A 10 4.14 7.56 6.67
C LEU A 10 4.85 8.43 5.62
N ALA A 11 4.38 8.39 4.37
CA ALA A 11 4.92 9.19 3.29
C ALA A 11 4.66 10.70 3.48
N SER A 12 5.66 11.50 3.13
CA SER A 12 5.51 12.95 2.95
C SER A 12 4.49 13.24 1.83
N PRO A 13 3.89 14.44 1.79
CA PRO A 13 2.92 14.76 0.75
C PRO A 13 3.54 14.78 -0.66
N GLU A 14 4.80 15.19 -0.79
CA GLU A 14 5.54 15.17 -2.06
C GLU A 14 5.76 13.73 -2.54
N LEU A 15 6.24 12.85 -1.66
CA LEU A 15 6.45 11.43 -1.97
C LEU A 15 5.11 10.75 -2.30
N THR A 16 4.05 11.09 -1.56
CA THR A 16 2.70 10.60 -1.84
C THR A 16 2.26 10.96 -3.27
N ALA A 17 2.50 12.20 -3.71
CA ALA A 17 2.15 12.64 -5.06
C ALA A 17 2.91 11.85 -6.12
N MET A 18 4.22 11.62 -5.92
CA MET A 18 5.04 10.80 -6.81
C MET A 18 4.55 9.36 -6.89
N ILE A 19 4.26 8.72 -5.75
CA ILE A 19 3.73 7.35 -5.70
C ILE A 19 2.40 7.25 -6.46
N LEU A 20 1.46 8.18 -6.21
CA LEU A 20 0.17 8.18 -6.88
C LEU A 20 0.29 8.44 -8.38
N TYR A 21 1.24 9.27 -8.81
CA TYR A 21 1.54 9.48 -10.23
C TYR A 21 2.08 8.20 -10.88
N SER A 22 3.03 7.51 -10.24
CA SER A 22 3.55 6.22 -10.71
C SER A 22 2.46 5.15 -10.80
N ILE A 23 1.61 5.02 -9.78
CA ILE A 23 0.45 4.11 -9.79
C ILE A 23 -0.46 4.41 -10.98
N ARG A 24 -0.76 5.70 -11.23
CA ARG A 24 -1.61 6.11 -12.36
C ARG A 24 -1.03 5.74 -13.72
N ARG A 25 0.30 5.70 -13.87
CA ARG A 25 0.97 5.28 -15.10
C ARG A 25 0.85 3.78 -15.33
N ILE A 26 1.05 2.98 -14.27
CA ILE A 26 1.02 1.51 -14.37
C ILE A 26 -0.39 0.91 -14.27
N ARG A 27 -1.42 1.69 -13.90
CA ARG A 27 -2.78 1.18 -13.64
C ARG A 27 -3.45 0.44 -14.81
N LYS A 28 -2.96 0.64 -16.04
CA LYS A 28 -3.44 -0.06 -17.24
C LYS A 28 -2.98 -1.52 -17.27
N ASP A 29 -1.85 -1.81 -16.63
CA ASP A 29 -1.28 -3.14 -16.57
C ASP A 29 -1.73 -3.88 -15.29
N ARG A 30 -2.45 -4.98 -15.49
CA ARG A 30 -3.00 -5.80 -14.39
C ARG A 30 -1.95 -6.69 -13.73
N HIS A 31 -0.83 -6.96 -14.39
CA HIS A 31 0.28 -7.73 -13.83
C HIS A 31 1.10 -6.86 -12.88
N LEU A 32 1.30 -5.58 -13.23
CA LEU A 32 2.09 -4.64 -12.42
C LEU A 32 1.31 -4.05 -11.24
N LEU A 33 -0.01 -3.87 -11.36
CA LEU A 33 -0.83 -3.28 -10.28
C LEU A 33 -1.83 -4.29 -9.72
N MET A 34 -1.56 -4.73 -8.49
CA MET A 34 -2.48 -5.57 -7.74
C MET A 34 -3.32 -4.74 -6.79
N LYS A 35 -4.65 -4.90 -6.88
CA LYS A 35 -5.61 -4.10 -6.12
C LYS A 35 -6.27 -4.95 -5.05
N GLY A 36 -6.40 -4.35 -3.88
CA GLY A 36 -7.22 -4.88 -2.81
C GLY A 36 -6.51 -5.91 -1.93
N PRO A 37 -7.15 -6.26 -0.81
CA PRO A 37 -6.51 -6.96 0.30
C PRO A 37 -6.50 -8.50 0.19
N LYS A 38 -7.41 -9.06 -0.60
CA LYS A 38 -7.59 -10.51 -0.72
C LYS A 38 -6.42 -11.07 -1.51
N GLY A 39 -5.80 -12.13 -1.02
CA GLY A 39 -4.70 -12.79 -1.72
C GLY A 39 -3.33 -12.08 -1.67
N ILE A 40 -3.24 -10.84 -1.14
CA ILE A 40 -1.94 -10.14 -0.98
C ILE A 40 -0.93 -11.00 -0.23
N ARG A 41 -1.35 -11.68 0.85
CA ARG A 41 -0.45 -12.53 1.65
C ARG A 41 0.19 -13.65 0.82
N GLY A 42 -0.59 -14.35 -0.01
CA GLY A 42 -0.06 -15.42 -0.84
C GLY A 42 0.97 -14.90 -1.84
N LYS A 43 0.66 -13.76 -2.46
CA LYS A 43 1.53 -13.12 -3.45
C LYS A 43 2.81 -12.51 -2.88
N LEU A 44 2.75 -11.99 -1.65
CA LEU A 44 3.95 -11.60 -0.90
C LEU A 44 4.84 -12.82 -0.66
N CYS A 45 4.28 -13.94 -0.21
CA CYS A 45 5.05 -15.16 0.03
C CYS A 45 5.59 -15.80 -1.26
N GLN A 46 4.90 -15.65 -2.39
CA GLN A 46 5.37 -16.12 -3.71
C GLN A 46 6.42 -15.18 -4.33
N GLY A 47 6.64 -13.99 -3.77
CA GLY A 47 7.60 -13.02 -4.30
C GLY A 47 7.10 -12.21 -5.50
N GLU A 48 5.80 -12.25 -5.82
CA GLU A 48 5.21 -11.44 -6.90
C GLU A 48 5.16 -9.94 -6.53
N ILE A 49 5.06 -9.63 -5.24
CA ILE A 49 4.96 -8.25 -4.74
C ILE A 49 6.30 -7.85 -4.14
N GLN A 50 6.95 -6.87 -4.77
CA GLN A 50 8.22 -6.31 -4.30
C GLN A 50 8.06 -4.99 -3.55
N PHE A 51 6.91 -4.33 -3.67
CA PHE A 51 6.65 -3.06 -2.99
C PHE A 51 5.17 -2.93 -2.63
N LEU A 52 4.87 -2.52 -1.40
CA LEU A 52 3.51 -2.42 -0.90
C LEU A 52 3.13 -1.00 -0.49
N VAL A 53 2.04 -0.47 -1.07
CA VAL A 53 1.49 0.84 -0.70
C VAL A 53 0.21 0.64 0.11
N LEU A 54 0.19 1.20 1.32
CA LEU A 54 -0.88 1.02 2.30
C LEU A 54 -1.53 2.36 2.61
N ALA A 55 -2.78 2.34 3.09
CA ALA A 55 -3.48 3.56 3.51
C ALA A 55 -3.57 3.63 5.03
N ALA A 56 -3.20 4.77 5.61
CA ALA A 56 -3.23 4.98 7.06
C ALA A 56 -4.66 5.18 7.62
N ASN A 57 -5.61 5.61 6.79
CA ASN A 57 -6.99 5.90 7.20
C ASN A 57 -7.97 4.73 7.00
N THR A 58 -7.47 3.50 6.85
CA THR A 58 -8.33 2.31 6.72
C THR A 58 -8.86 1.85 8.07
N LYS A 59 -10.15 1.50 8.11
CA LYS A 59 -10.80 0.86 9.25
C LYS A 59 -11.31 -0.54 8.82
N PRO A 60 -11.00 -1.62 9.56
CA PRO A 60 -10.07 -1.70 10.69
C PRO A 60 -8.60 -1.71 10.25
N LEU A 61 -7.73 -1.04 11.01
CA LEU A 61 -6.28 -0.99 10.75
C LEU A 61 -5.60 -2.36 10.99
N SER A 62 -6.19 -3.19 11.85
CA SER A 62 -5.63 -4.49 12.23
C SER A 62 -5.29 -5.37 11.03
N ARG A 63 -6.11 -5.34 9.97
CA ARG A 63 -5.85 -6.15 8.77
C ARG A 63 -4.58 -5.70 8.03
N ILE A 64 -4.27 -4.41 8.05
CA ILE A 64 -3.07 -3.87 7.40
C ILE A 64 -1.83 -4.15 8.25
N LEU A 65 -1.93 -4.03 9.57
CA LEU A 65 -0.80 -4.30 10.47
C LEU A 65 -0.27 -5.73 10.35
N HIS A 66 -1.15 -6.72 10.15
CA HIS A 66 -0.72 -8.10 9.88
C HIS A 66 0.10 -8.23 8.58
N LEU A 67 -0.21 -7.42 7.55
CA LEU A 67 0.56 -7.39 6.32
C LEU A 67 1.93 -6.74 6.54
N CYS A 68 2.01 -5.66 7.31
CA CYS A 68 3.28 -5.02 7.65
C CYS A 68 4.23 -5.99 8.36
N ARG A 69 3.74 -6.74 9.36
CA ARG A 69 4.52 -7.78 10.05
C ARG A 69 5.02 -8.87 9.10
N LEU A 70 4.24 -9.20 8.06
CA LEU A 70 4.67 -10.16 7.03
C LEU A 70 5.73 -9.55 6.11
N CYS A 71 5.57 -8.27 5.74
CA CYS A 71 6.54 -7.55 4.92
C CYS A 71 7.90 -7.41 5.63
N GLU A 72 7.90 -7.15 6.94
CA GLU A 72 9.11 -7.13 7.77
C GLU A 72 9.85 -8.47 7.72
N LYS A 73 9.14 -9.60 7.86
CA LYS A 73 9.74 -10.94 7.79
C LYS A 73 10.33 -11.29 6.43
N LEU A 74 9.72 -10.77 5.36
CA LEU A 74 10.14 -11.02 3.98
C LEU A 74 11.09 -9.93 3.46
N CYS A 75 11.47 -8.96 4.29
CA CYS A 75 12.25 -7.78 3.90
C CYS A 75 11.66 -7.00 2.71
N ILE A 76 10.33 -6.97 2.59
CA ILE A 76 9.63 -6.29 1.50
C ILE A 76 9.36 -4.83 1.90
N PRO A 77 9.82 -3.84 1.11
CA PRO A 77 9.58 -2.43 1.39
C PRO A 77 8.09 -2.08 1.29
N TYR A 78 7.61 -1.31 2.26
CA TYR A 78 6.23 -0.82 2.29
C TYR A 78 6.15 0.63 2.77
N VAL A 79 5.10 1.34 2.36
CA VAL A 79 4.88 2.74 2.76
C VAL A 79 3.40 3.04 2.98
N PHE A 80 3.10 3.87 3.98
CA PHE A 80 1.75 4.35 4.24
C PHE A 80 1.48 5.70 3.57
N VAL A 81 0.32 5.81 2.94
CA VAL A 81 -0.27 7.03 2.39
C VAL A 81 -1.44 7.47 3.27
N ARG A 82 -1.60 8.79 3.47
CA ARG A 82 -2.64 9.32 4.37
C ARG A 82 -4.06 9.00 3.93
N SER A 83 -4.33 8.98 2.61
CA SER A 83 -5.68 8.86 2.07
C SER A 83 -5.88 7.62 1.21
N ARG A 84 -6.73 6.70 1.69
CA ARG A 84 -7.28 5.58 0.92
C ARG A 84 -8.04 6.04 -0.32
N GLN A 85 -8.74 7.17 -0.25
CA GLN A 85 -9.54 7.66 -1.37
C GLN A 85 -8.64 8.10 -2.53
N ALA A 86 -7.54 8.79 -2.22
CA ALA A 86 -6.54 9.16 -3.21
C ALA A 86 -5.92 7.93 -3.89
N LEU A 87 -5.61 6.87 -3.13
CA LEU A 87 -5.15 5.60 -3.68
C LEU A 87 -6.19 4.95 -4.60
N ARG A 88 -7.46 4.90 -4.18
CA ARG A 88 -8.54 4.37 -5.03
C ARG A 88 -8.66 5.13 -6.34
N TRP A 89 -8.61 6.46 -6.31
CA TRP A 89 -8.65 7.28 -7.52
C TRP A 89 -7.42 7.10 -8.40
N ALA A 90 -6.23 6.89 -7.83
CA ALA A 90 -5.02 6.63 -8.61
C ALA A 90 -5.06 5.25 -9.30
N CYS A 91 -5.63 4.24 -8.62
CA CYS A 91 -5.77 2.90 -9.16
C CYS A 91 -6.75 2.81 -10.34
N GLY A 92 -7.73 3.72 -10.45
CA GLY A 92 -8.84 3.60 -11.40
C GLY A 92 -9.93 2.70 -10.87
#